data_AF-A0A966LTL6-F1
#
_entry.id   AF-A0A966LTL6-F1
#
_cell.length_a   1.000
_cell.length_b   1.000
_cell.length_c   1.000
_cell.angle_alpha   90.00
_cell.angle_beta   90.00
_cell.angle_gamma   90.00
#
_symmetry.space_group_name_H-M   'P 1'
#
loop_
_entity.id
_entity.type
_entity.pdbx_description
1 polymer ?
#
loop_
_entity_poly.entity_id
_entity_poly.type
_entity_poly.pdbx_seq_one_letter_code
_entity_poly.pdbx_strand_id
1 'polypeptide(L)'
;MTTIERFEMKRKRPMNRYVFFTGDGYAEDLEGEPIENLQILGFALGEAPEAAFEALKTECSYLKSFSYNVVKAYRVVGEATTWDLTSSGGLSRLIK
;
A
#
# COMPACT_ATOMS: atom_id res chain seq x y z
N MET A 1 -38.37 -1.84 -9.70
CA MET A 1 -37.00 -1.32 -9.88
C MET A 1 -37.05 -0.11 -10.79
N THR A 2 -36.58 1.03 -10.30
CA THR A 2 -36.67 2.31 -11.04
C THR A 2 -35.42 2.53 -11.90
N THR A 3 -35.54 3.39 -12.92
CA THR A 3 -34.43 3.79 -13.79
C THR A 3 -33.27 4.43 -13.01
N ILE A 4 -33.56 4.99 -11.83
CA ILE A 4 -32.58 5.63 -10.93
C ILE A 4 -31.68 4.55 -10.31
N GLU A 5 -32.24 3.42 -9.85
CA GLU A 5 -31.48 2.30 -9.29
C GLU A 5 -30.52 1.67 -10.32
N ARG A 6 -30.88 1.69 -11.62
CA ARG A 6 -29.99 1.25 -12.71
C ARG A 6 -28.84 2.23 -13.00
N PHE A 7 -29.04 3.53 -12.75
CA PHE A 7 -28.04 4.56 -13.01
C PHE A 7 -26.98 4.64 -11.90
N GLU A 8 -27.36 4.34 -10.66
CA GLU A 8 -26.45 4.24 -9.52
C GLU A 8 -25.54 3.00 -9.58
N MET A 9 -25.94 1.96 -10.31
CA MET A 9 -25.24 0.67 -10.39
C MET A 9 -24.00 0.62 -11.32
N LYS A 10 -23.57 1.72 -11.96
CA LYS A 10 -22.44 1.69 -12.93
C LYS A 10 -21.40 2.78 -12.80
N ARG A 11 -21.33 3.52 -11.69
CA ARG A 11 -20.11 4.28 -11.37
C ARG A 11 -19.14 3.35 -10.67
N LYS A 12 -18.24 2.72 -11.44
CA LYS A 12 -17.06 2.01 -10.90
C LYS A 12 -16.39 2.99 -9.92
N ARG A 13 -16.31 2.64 -8.64
CA ARG A 13 -15.72 3.56 -7.66
C ARG A 13 -14.27 3.80 -8.07
N PRO A 14 -13.73 5.02 -7.91
CA PRO A 14 -12.37 5.30 -8.32
C PRO A 14 -11.41 4.39 -7.55
N MET A 15 -10.51 3.72 -8.27
CA MET A 15 -9.44 2.93 -7.68
C MET A 15 -8.44 3.88 -7.04
N ASN A 16 -8.20 3.70 -5.74
CA ASN A 16 -7.25 4.49 -4.98
C ASN A 16 -6.03 3.64 -4.65
N ARG A 17 -4.84 4.26 -4.68
CA ARG A 17 -3.61 3.61 -4.22
C ARG A 17 -3.50 3.79 -2.71
N TYR A 18 -3.18 2.70 -2.02
CA TYR A 18 -2.91 2.69 -0.59
C TYR A 18 -1.51 2.15 -0.34
N VAL A 19 -0.87 2.66 0.71
CA VAL A 19 0.31 2.06 1.33
C VAL A 19 -0.10 1.40 2.63
N PHE A 20 0.37 0.18 2.84
CA PHE A 20 0.10 -0.61 4.03
C PHE A 20 1.38 -0.79 4.84
N PHE A 21 1.26 -0.60 6.14
CA PHE A 21 2.36 -0.79 7.06
C PHE A 21 1.86 -1.29 8.42
N THR A 22 2.77 -1.92 9.15
CA THR A 22 2.54 -2.40 10.51
C THR A 22 3.64 -1.85 11.43
N GLY A 23 3.29 -1.68 12.71
CA GLY A 23 4.28 -1.49 13.77
C GLY A 23 4.77 -2.81 14.35
N ASP A 24 4.27 -3.94 13.86
CA ASP A 24 4.75 -5.25 14.27
C ASP A 24 6.15 -5.48 13.71
N GLY A 25 7.03 -5.99 14.57
CA GLY A 25 8.42 -6.30 14.22
C GLY A 25 9.37 -5.67 15.23
N TYR A 26 10.31 -6.48 15.72
CA TYR A 26 11.42 -5.98 16.52
C TYR A 26 12.48 -5.46 15.56
N ALA A 27 12.86 -4.20 15.71
CA ALA A 27 14.08 -3.68 15.13
C ALA A 27 14.92 -3.12 16.26
N GLU A 28 16.22 -3.34 16.16
CA GLU A 28 17.23 -2.87 17.08
C GLU A 28 18.23 -2.01 16.29
N ASP A 29 18.82 -1.01 16.91
CA ASP A 29 19.97 -0.30 16.34
C ASP A 29 21.25 -1.17 16.43
N LEU A 30 22.41 -0.60 16.06
CA LEU A 30 23.68 -1.34 16.07
C LEU A 30 24.16 -1.67 17.50
N GLU A 31 23.61 -0.97 18.48
CA GLU A 31 23.87 -1.07 19.90
C GLU A 31 22.90 -2.05 20.59
N GLY A 32 21.88 -2.53 19.88
CA GLY A 32 20.86 -3.46 20.40
C GLY A 32 19.68 -2.76 21.07
N GLU A 33 19.57 -1.43 20.96
CA GLU A 33 18.46 -0.69 21.55
C GLU A 33 17.20 -0.81 20.68
N PRO A 34 16.03 -1.07 21.27
CA PRO A 34 14.78 -1.15 20.53
C PRO A 34 14.48 0.18 19.82
N ILE A 35 14.29 0.11 18.51
CA ILE A 35 13.83 1.25 17.73
C ILE A 35 12.35 1.08 17.37
N GLU A 36 11.60 2.18 17.39
CA GLU A 36 10.23 2.18 16.87
C GLU A 36 10.27 1.81 15.39
N ASN A 37 9.78 0.62 15.06
CA ASN A 37 9.79 0.11 13.71
C ASN A 37 8.48 0.43 12.99
N LEU A 38 8.58 0.69 11.69
CA LEU A 38 7.45 0.78 10.79
C LEU A 38 7.77 -0.06 9.56
N GLN A 39 7.22 -1.27 9.52
CA GLN A 39 7.41 -2.18 8.40
C GLN A 39 6.39 -1.86 7.31
N ILE A 40 6.87 -1.49 6.12
CA ILE A 40 6.03 -1.36 4.93
C ILE A 40 5.71 -2.75 4.40
N LEU A 41 4.42 -3.08 4.31
CA LEU A 41 3.92 -4.35 3.75
C LEU A 41 3.79 -4.29 2.22
N GLY A 42 3.46 -3.11 1.69
CA GLY A 42 3.39 -2.88 0.25
C GLY A 42 2.38 -1.82 -0.16
N PHE A 43 2.14 -1.74 -1.47
CA PHE A 43 1.18 -0.83 -2.08
C PHE A 43 0.18 -1.61 -2.91
N ALA A 44 -1.10 -1.24 -2.85
CA ALA A 44 -2.12 -1.84 -3.70
C ALA A 44 -3.22 -0.86 -4.08
N LEU A 45 -3.96 -1.18 -5.14
CA LEU A 45 -5.12 -0.43 -5.60
C LEU A 45 -6.40 -1.05 -5.06
N GLY A 46 -7.34 -0.21 -4.63
CA GLY A 46 -8.64 -0.65 -4.13
C GLY A 46 -9.66 0.48 -4.11
N GLU A 47 -10.94 0.13 -4.16
CA GLU A 47 -12.01 1.13 -4.01
C GLU A 47 -12.03 1.68 -2.57
N ALA A 48 -11.63 0.84 -1.62
CA ALA A 48 -11.47 1.12 -0.19
C ALA A 48 -10.20 0.40 0.34
N PRO A 49 -9.67 0.79 1.52
CA PRO A 49 -8.48 0.19 2.10
C PRO A 49 -8.54 -1.34 2.21
N GLU A 50 -9.69 -1.90 2.59
CA GLU A 50 -9.90 -3.33 2.79
C GLU A 50 -9.79 -4.08 1.46
N ALA A 51 -10.43 -3.55 0.41
CA ALA A 51 -10.34 -4.14 -0.94
C ALA A 51 -8.91 -4.08 -1.49
N ALA A 52 -8.19 -2.99 -1.23
CA ALA A 52 -6.78 -2.88 -1.59
C ALA A 52 -5.91 -3.87 -0.80
N PHE A 53 -6.22 -4.12 0.48
CA PHE A 53 -5.46 -5.08 1.29
C PHE A 53 -5.68 -6.53 0.82
N GLU A 54 -6.91 -6.90 0.45
CA GLU A 54 -7.19 -8.22 -0.16
C GLU A 54 -6.46 -8.40 -1.50
N ALA A 55 -6.40 -7.35 -2.32
CA ALA A 55 -5.60 -7.34 -3.54
C ALA A 55 -4.11 -7.55 -3.22
N LEU A 56 -3.58 -6.80 -2.24
CA LEU A 56 -2.19 -6.93 -1.80
C LEU A 56 -1.87 -8.36 -1.32
N LYS A 57 -2.73 -8.98 -0.51
CA LYS A 57 -2.53 -10.37 -0.06
C LYS A 57 -2.54 -11.38 -1.21
N THR A 58 -3.27 -11.09 -2.28
CA THR A 58 -3.31 -11.95 -3.47
C THR A 58 -1.98 -11.88 -4.23
N GLU A 59 -1.39 -10.69 -4.33
CA GLU A 59 -0.11 -10.46 -4.99
C GLU A 59 1.10 -10.88 -4.13
N CYS A 60 1.00 -10.70 -2.82
CA CYS A 60 2.04 -11.01 -1.84
C CYS A 60 1.60 -12.16 -0.93
N SER A 61 1.87 -13.39 -1.37
CA SER A 61 1.44 -14.61 -0.67
C SER A 61 1.90 -14.72 0.78
N TYR A 62 3.05 -14.11 1.13
CA TYR A 62 3.56 -14.10 2.50
C TYR A 62 2.57 -13.45 3.48
N LEU A 63 1.83 -12.42 3.07
CA LEU A 63 0.84 -11.74 3.91
C LEU A 63 -0.34 -12.64 4.31
N LYS A 64 -0.53 -13.78 3.64
CA LYS A 64 -1.52 -14.80 4.02
C LYS A 64 -1.03 -15.70 5.15
N SER A 65 0.28 -15.78 5.34
CA SER A 65 0.94 -16.67 6.29
C SER A 65 1.28 -15.99 7.62
N PHE A 66 1.25 -14.66 7.66
CA PHE A 66 1.51 -13.88 8.87
C PHE A 66 0.24 -13.23 9.42
N SER A 67 0.09 -13.27 10.74
CA SER A 67 -0.92 -12.51 11.47
C SER A 67 -0.28 -11.24 12.00
N TYR A 68 -0.86 -10.09 11.67
CA TYR A 68 -0.45 -8.78 12.15
C TYR A 68 -1.44 -8.30 13.21
N ASN A 69 -0.93 -7.66 14.26
CA ASN A 69 -1.74 -7.14 15.35
C ASN A 69 -2.52 -5.90 14.87
N VAL A 70 -1.83 -4.98 14.19
CA VAL A 70 -2.44 -3.77 13.61
C VAL A 70 -1.81 -3.46 12.25
N VAL A 71 -2.63 -3.49 11.20
CA VAL A 71 -2.25 -2.96 9.88
C VAL A 71 -2.89 -1.59 9.69
N LYS A 72 -2.08 -0.59 9.35
CA LYS A 72 -2.53 0.75 9.00
C LYS A 72 -2.45 0.94 7.48
N ALA A 73 -3.40 1.69 6.94
CA ALA A 73 -3.49 1.99 5.52
C ALA A 73 -3.61 3.49 5.31
N TYR A 74 -2.70 4.08 4.53
CA TYR A 74 -2.79 5.47 4.10
C TYR A 74 -3.08 5.54 2.61
N ARG A 75 -4.05 6.38 2.24
CA ARG A 75 -4.33 6.70 0.84
C ARG A 75 -3.20 7.57 0.30
N VAL A 76 -2.61 7.14 -0.80
CA VAL A 76 -1.65 7.97 -1.54
C VAL A 76 -2.46 9.01 -2.31
N VAL A 77 -2.19 10.29 -2.04
CA VAL A 77 -2.82 11.43 -2.71
C VAL A 77 -1.74 12.14 -3.54
N GLY A 78 -2.03 12.40 -4.82
CA GLY A 78 -1.10 13.04 -5.75
C GLY A 78 -0.44 12.06 -6.74
N GLU A 79 0.38 12.61 -7.64
CA GLU A 79 1.17 11.82 -8.59
C GLU A 79 2.39 11.22 -7.88
N ALA A 80 2.47 9.89 -7.85
CA ALA A 80 3.66 9.21 -7.36
C ALA A 80 4.80 9.39 -8.38
N THR A 81 5.81 10.18 -8.01
CA THR A 81 7.06 10.25 -8.78
C THR A 81 7.96 9.12 -8.33
N THR A 82 8.35 8.25 -9.26
CA THR A 82 9.27 7.13 -8.98
C THR A 82 10.70 7.57 -9.32
N TRP A 83 11.64 7.25 -8.44
CA TRP A 83 13.07 7.51 -8.63
C TRP A 83 13.81 6.17 -8.52
N ASP A 84 14.55 5.79 -9.56
CA ASP A 84 15.42 4.61 -9.51
C ASP A 84 16.77 5.01 -8.93
N LEU A 85 16.99 4.67 -7.66
CA LEU A 85 18.22 5.01 -6.93
C LEU A 85 19.32 3.95 -7.05
N THR A 86 19.08 2.89 -7.83
CA THR A 86 20.00 1.73 -7.93
C THR A 86 21.08 1.87 -9.00
N SER A 87 21.10 2.96 -9.77
CA SER A 87 22.20 3.24 -10.70
C SER A 87 23.25 4.08 -9.98
N SER A 88 24.41 3.49 -9.73
CA SER A 88 25.64 4.23 -9.42
C SER A 88 25.93 5.23 -10.56
N GLY A 89 25.37 6.44 -10.46
CA GLY A 89 25.58 7.52 -11.42
C GLY A 89 24.29 8.19 -11.90
N GLY A 90 23.82 9.19 -11.14
CA GLY A 90 22.97 10.26 -11.65
C GLY A 90 21.46 10.02 -11.52
N LEU A 91 20.79 10.95 -10.82
CA LEU A 91 19.34 11.08 -10.82
C LEU A 91 18.86 11.36 -12.25
N SER A 92 18.15 10.41 -12.86
CA SER A 92 17.38 10.66 -14.07
C SER A 92 15.89 10.50 -13.79
N ARG A 93 15.13 11.56 -14.11
CA ARG A 93 13.68 11.59 -13.94
C ARG A 93 13.05 10.80 -15.09
N LEU A 94 12.40 9.67 -14.78
CA LEU A 94 11.60 8.98 -15.78
C LEU A 94 10.27 9.74 -15.94
N ILE A 95 10.15 10.49 -17.03
CA ILE A 95 8.86 11.04 -17.46
C ILE A 95 8.26 9.98 -18.39
N LYS A 96 7.15 9.36 -18.00
CA LYS A 96 6.30 8.56 -18.89
C LYS A 96 5.14 9.41 -19.39
#